data_AF-A0A221WBB1-F1
#
_entry.id   AF-A0A221WBB1-F1
#
_cell.length_a   1.000
_cell.length_b   1.000
_cell.length_c   1.000
_cell.angle_alpha   90.00
_cell.angle_beta   90.00
_cell.angle_gamma   90.00
#
_symmetry.space_group_name_H-M   'P 1'
#
loop_
_entity.id
_entity.type
_entity.pdbx_description
1 polymer ?
#
loop_
_entity_poly.entity_id
_entity_poly.type
_entity_poly.pdbx_seq_one_letter_code
_entity_poly.pdbx_strand_id
1 'polypeptide(L)'
;MAGIEEVRASVALANERVSQALAAVASAVEATQDAHSIFSSATQGSAQVAVPQGLGMLTQAGENLTAANGNLNGWVGFADEYVSRL
;
A
#
# COMPACT_ATOMS: atom_id res chain seq x y z
N MET A 1 -4.79 33.25 6.68
CA MET A 1 -5.52 32.39 5.72
C MET A 1 -4.55 32.11 4.59
N ALA A 2 -4.23 30.85 4.34
CA ALA A 2 -3.39 30.49 3.21
C ALA A 2 -4.06 30.96 1.90
N GLY A 3 -3.29 31.53 0.98
CA GLY A 3 -3.81 31.90 -0.34
C GLY A 3 -4.19 30.66 -1.15
N ILE A 4 -5.04 30.80 -2.17
CA ILE A 4 -5.43 29.68 -3.06
C ILE A 4 -4.20 28.97 -3.63
N GLU A 5 -3.17 29.73 -4.02
CA GLU A 5 -1.92 29.17 -4.55
C GLU A 5 -1.13 28.35 -3.52
N GLU A 6 -1.13 28.77 -2.26
CA GLU A 6 -0.49 28.05 -1.16
C GLU A 6 -1.21 26.72 -0.86
N VAL A 7 -2.55 26.70 -1.00
CA VAL A 7 -3.35 25.48 -0.91
C VAL A 7 -3.01 24.53 -2.07
N ARG A 8 -2.94 25.02 -3.32
CA ARG A 8 -2.56 24.19 -4.48
C ARG A 8 -1.17 23.57 -4.30
N ALA A 9 -0.19 24.37 -3.88
CA ALA A 9 1.17 23.90 -3.63
C ALA A 9 1.22 22.83 -2.52
N SER A 10 0.46 23.03 -1.43
CA SER A 10 0.40 22.06 -0.34
C SER A 10 -0.26 20.75 -0.74
N VAL A 11 -1.32 20.80 -1.56
CA VAL A 11 -1.96 19.59 -2.11
C VAL A 11 -1.03 18.87 -3.08
N ALA A 12 -0.30 19.59 -3.94
CA ALA A 12 0.70 19.00 -4.82
C ALA A 12 1.82 18.29 -4.03
N LEU A 13 2.28 18.87 -2.92
CA LEU A 13 3.25 18.24 -2.03
C LEU A 13 2.67 16.97 -1.38
N ALA A 14 1.40 16.98 -0.95
CA ALA A 14 0.76 15.78 -0.46
C ALA A 14 0.67 14.69 -1.55
N ASN A 15 0.41 15.08 -2.81
CA ASN A 15 0.35 14.18 -3.99
C ASN A 15 1.70 13.50 -4.22
N GLU A 16 2.78 14.26 -4.10
CA GLU A 16 4.14 13.71 -4.18
C GLU A 16 4.40 12.66 -3.08
N ARG A 17 4.00 12.94 -1.83
CA ARG A 17 4.19 11.99 -0.71
C ARG A 17 3.35 10.73 -0.86
N VAL A 18 2.13 10.84 -1.37
CA VAL A 18 1.30 9.67 -1.64
C VAL A 18 1.85 8.86 -2.82
N SER A 19 2.42 9.51 -3.84
CA SER A 19 3.10 8.80 -4.93
C SER A 19 4.31 8.00 -4.44
N GLN A 20 5.10 8.57 -3.51
CA GLN A 20 6.18 7.86 -2.83
C GLN A 20 5.64 6.66 -2.02
N ALA A 21 4.53 6.85 -1.30
CA ALA A 21 3.89 5.77 -0.54
C ALA A 21 3.35 4.64 -1.44
N LEU A 22 2.76 4.97 -2.59
CA LEU A 22 2.28 3.99 -3.57
C LEU A 22 3.41 3.09 -4.08
N ALA A 23 4.57 3.68 -4.39
CA ALA A 23 5.75 2.91 -4.79
C ALA A 23 6.23 1.96 -3.67
N ALA A 24 6.25 2.44 -2.43
CA ALA A 24 6.62 1.63 -1.28
C ALA A 24 5.62 0.48 -1.04
N VAL A 25 4.32 0.74 -1.18
CA VAL A 25 3.27 -0.28 -1.04
C VAL A 25 3.39 -1.34 -2.15
N ALA A 26 3.62 -0.94 -3.41
CA ALA A 26 3.82 -1.87 -4.51
C ALA A 26 5.00 -2.82 -4.23
N SER A 27 6.14 -2.27 -3.81
CA SER A 27 7.31 -3.06 -3.42
C SER A 27 7.02 -3.97 -2.21
N ALA A 28 6.26 -3.51 -1.23
CA ALA A 28 5.86 -4.31 -0.08
C ALA A 28 4.93 -5.48 -0.45
N VAL A 29 4.04 -5.30 -1.43
CA VAL A 29 3.17 -6.38 -1.94
C VAL A 29 4.03 -7.48 -2.57
N GLU A 30 4.96 -7.12 -3.44
CA GLU A 30 5.88 -8.07 -4.08
C GLU A 30 6.69 -8.83 -3.02
N ALA A 31 7.31 -8.12 -2.08
CA ALA A 31 8.08 -8.73 -1.00
C ALA A 31 7.25 -9.68 -0.12
N THR A 32 5.96 -9.37 0.08
CA THR A 32 5.04 -10.22 0.86
C THR A 32 4.68 -11.50 0.11
N GLN A 33 4.45 -11.41 -1.22
CA GLN A 33 4.22 -12.57 -2.08
C GLN A 33 5.44 -13.49 -2.13
N ASP A 34 6.63 -12.90 -2.25
CA ASP A 34 7.90 -13.62 -2.21
C ASP A 34 8.10 -14.32 -0.86
N ALA A 35 7.87 -13.62 0.26
CA ALA A 35 7.94 -14.20 1.59
C ALA A 35 6.98 -15.39 1.76
N HIS A 36 5.75 -15.28 1.23
CA HIS A 36 4.78 -16.38 1.24
C HIS A 36 5.30 -17.59 0.45
N SER A 37 5.80 -17.37 -0.77
CA SER A 37 6.36 -18.43 -1.62
C SER A 37 7.55 -19.12 -0.95
N ILE A 38 8.49 -18.35 -0.42
CA ILE A 38 9.68 -18.84 0.30
C ILE A 38 9.26 -19.67 1.52
N PHE A 39 8.36 -19.15 2.35
CA PHE A 39 7.93 -19.84 3.56
C PHE A 39 7.14 -21.11 3.23
N SER A 40 6.25 -21.07 2.23
CA SER A 40 5.51 -22.24 1.76
C SER A 40 6.44 -23.33 1.24
N SER A 41 7.50 -22.97 0.53
CA SER A 41 8.50 -23.92 0.03
C SER A 41 9.32 -24.51 1.17
N ALA A 42 9.82 -23.66 2.07
CA ALA A 42 10.65 -24.06 3.21
C ALA A 42 9.92 -24.96 4.21
N THR A 43 8.59 -24.91 4.24
CA THR A 43 7.75 -25.68 5.16
C THR A 43 7.01 -26.83 4.48
N GLN A 44 7.29 -27.11 3.20
CA GLN A 44 6.67 -28.19 2.46
C GLN A 44 6.92 -29.54 3.16
N GLY A 45 5.85 -30.30 3.40
CA GLY A 45 5.91 -31.59 4.12
C GLY A 45 6.01 -31.48 5.64
N SER A 46 6.02 -30.25 6.20
CA SER A 46 5.96 -30.05 7.65
C SER A 46 4.56 -30.39 8.20
N ALA A 47 4.51 -31.16 9.28
CA ALA A 47 3.28 -31.44 10.03
C ALA A 47 2.98 -30.38 11.11
N GLN A 48 3.76 -29.30 11.16
CA GLN A 48 3.65 -28.30 12.22
C GLN A 48 2.44 -27.38 12.01
N VAL A 49 1.54 -27.35 13.00
CA VAL A 49 0.29 -26.59 12.99
C VAL A 49 0.50 -25.06 12.82
N ALA A 50 1.68 -24.55 13.17
CA ALA A 50 2.01 -23.14 13.02
C ALA A 50 2.23 -22.70 11.55
N VAL A 51 2.47 -23.64 10.62
CA VAL A 51 2.77 -23.32 9.21
C VAL A 51 1.56 -22.68 8.51
N PRO A 52 0.34 -23.27 8.53
CA PRO A 52 -0.85 -22.61 8.00
C PRO A 52 -1.12 -21.23 8.61
N GLN A 53 -0.84 -21.07 9.92
CA GLN A 53 -1.03 -19.78 10.59
C GLN A 53 -0.08 -18.71 10.02
N GLY A 54 1.20 -19.02 9.87
CA GLY A 54 2.18 -18.10 9.29
C GLY A 54 1.87 -17.72 7.84
N LEU A 55 1.46 -18.69 7.01
CA LEU A 55 1.02 -18.44 5.63
C LEU A 55 -0.21 -17.53 5.59
N GLY A 56 -1.21 -17.79 6.45
CA GLY A 56 -2.39 -16.94 6.57
C GLY A 56 -2.08 -15.50 6.99
N MET A 57 -1.09 -15.30 7.87
CA MET A 57 -0.63 -13.95 8.24
C MET A 57 -0.02 -13.20 7.04
N LEU A 58 0.76 -13.89 6.19
CA LEU A 58 1.33 -13.29 4.97
C LEU A 58 0.25 -12.98 3.93
N THR A 59 -0.74 -13.86 3.75
CA THR A 59 -1.90 -13.58 2.90
C THR A 59 -2.66 -12.35 3.37
N GLN A 60 -2.97 -12.26 4.67
CA GLN A 60 -3.68 -11.11 5.24
C GLN A 60 -2.87 -9.81 5.11
N ALA A 61 -1.55 -9.87 5.29
CA ALA A 61 -0.68 -8.73 5.09
C ALA A 61 -0.72 -8.23 3.63
N GLY A 62 -0.70 -9.15 2.66
CA GLY A 62 -0.84 -8.82 1.23
C GLY A 62 -2.16 -8.11 0.92
N GLU A 63 -3.28 -8.63 1.42
CA GLU A 63 -4.60 -8.01 1.27
C GLU A 63 -4.66 -6.59 1.87
N ASN A 64 -4.08 -6.40 3.05
CA ASN A 64 -4.03 -5.10 3.71
C ASN A 64 -3.23 -4.07 2.89
N LEU A 65 -2.13 -4.50 2.27
CA LEU A 65 -1.33 -3.65 1.39
C LEU A 65 -2.10 -3.29 0.10
N THR A 66 -2.84 -4.24 -0.48
CA THR A 66 -3.71 -3.97 -1.63
C THR A 66 -4.82 -2.97 -1.27
N ALA A 67 -5.43 -3.09 -0.09
CA ALA A 67 -6.42 -2.13 0.40
C ALA A 67 -5.81 -0.74 0.61
N ALA A 68 -4.59 -0.67 1.18
CA ALA A 68 -3.86 0.59 1.32
C ALA A 68 -3.57 1.24 -0.04
N ASN A 69 -3.16 0.45 -1.05
CA ASN A 69 -2.95 0.93 -2.42
C ASN A 69 -4.23 1.56 -3.00
N GLY A 70 -5.38 0.92 -2.82
CA GLY A 70 -6.68 1.45 -3.25
C GLY A 70 -7.02 2.80 -2.58
N ASN A 71 -6.83 2.90 -1.27
CA ASN A 71 -7.08 4.14 -0.52
C ASN A 71 -6.16 5.29 -0.95
N LEU A 72 -4.88 5.00 -1.19
CA LEU A 72 -3.91 5.99 -1.65
C LEU A 72 -4.23 6.49 -3.07
N ASN A 73 -4.61 5.61 -4.00
CA ASN A 73 -5.08 6.02 -5.32
C ASN A 73 -6.37 6.85 -5.24
N GLY A 74 -7.30 6.47 -4.37
CA GLY A 74 -8.52 7.24 -4.13
C GLY A 74 -8.23 8.65 -3.62
N TRP A 75 -7.24 8.80 -2.74
CA TRP A 75 -6.79 10.11 -2.27
C TRP A 75 -6.22 10.98 -3.40
N VAL A 76 -5.42 10.42 -4.32
CA VAL A 76 -4.85 11.19 -5.46
C VAL A 76 -5.98 11.75 -6.32
N GLY A 77 -6.95 10.90 -6.68
CA GLY A 77 -8.10 11.33 -7.48
C GLY A 77 -8.93 12.42 -6.78
N PHE A 78 -9.15 12.27 -5.47
CA PHE A 78 -9.82 13.30 -4.66
C PHE A 78 -9.04 14.62 -4.64
N ALA A 79 -7.72 14.57 -4.43
CA ALA A 79 -6.85 15.74 -4.35
C ALA A 79 -6.84 16.53 -5.67
N ASP A 80 -6.76 15.84 -6.80
CA ASP A 80 -6.78 16.44 -8.13
C ASP A 80 -8.14 17.10 -8.43
N GLU A 81 -9.24 16.43 -8.08
CA GLU A 81 -10.59 16.99 -8.21
C GLU A 81 -10.77 18.23 -7.33
N TYR A 82 -10.30 18.17 -6.08
CA TYR A 82 -10.37 19.30 -5.15
C TYR A 82 -9.63 20.52 -5.69
N VAL A 83 -8.40 20.35 -6.17
CA VAL A 83 -7.61 21.44 -6.75
C VAL A 83 -8.27 22.01 -8.01
N SER A 84 -8.89 21.18 -8.85
CA SER A 84 -9.59 21.64 -10.06
C SER A 84 -10.77 22.58 -9.78
N ARG A 85 -11.32 22.53 -8.56
CA ARG A 85 -12.49 23.32 -8.11
C ARG A 85 -12.13 24.58 -7.32
N LEU A 86 -10.87 24.72 -6.89
CA LEU A 86 -10.32 25.95 -6.28
C LEU A 86 -10.16 27.05 -7.33
#